data_AF-A0A7L4THP5-F1
#
_entry.id   AF-A0A7L4THP5-F1
#
_cell.length_a   1.000
_cell.length_b   1.000
_cell.length_c   1.000
_cell.angle_alpha   90.00
_cell.angle_beta   90.00
_cell.angle_gamma   90.00
#
_symmetry.space_group_name_H-M   'P 1'
#
loop_
_entity.id
_entity.type
_entity.pdbx_description
1 polymer ?
#
loop_
_entity_poly.entity_id
_entity_poly.type
_entity_poly.pdbx_seq_one_letter_code
_entity_poly.pdbx_strand_id
1 'polypeptide(L)'
;KKKRIKARNFAILAPTGEGKSFLASNILRQYFESGVRLVIIDLGGSYTKFAKLYPKDHTILRYESGKNLGINPFYVSSPADLTAERLEDLSEFLFELFASDLKVTKAQSVSVKKILRDYYLHVDGSYSLESFYRYIERHRVDLLKDLKIHPDYFNIDNFLHIMSEYVGEGIYSFLFEVGEDQTYKIEDKRLIVFELDEVRDNKEILSVMLKLIKSAIQRTIWRNRAEKGIILFDE
;
A
#
# COMPACT_ATOMS: atom_id res chain seq x y z
N LYS A 1 35.67 21.18 -3.91
CA LYS A 1 34.79 19.99 -3.72
C LYS A 1 33.65 20.37 -2.77
N LYS A 2 32.37 20.29 -3.19
CA LYS A 2 31.24 20.51 -2.27
C LYS A 2 31.25 19.40 -1.21
N LYS A 3 31.52 19.74 0.06
CA LYS A 3 31.37 18.82 1.20
C LYS A 3 29.88 18.67 1.48
N ARG A 4 29.26 17.60 0.96
CA ARG A 4 27.86 17.27 1.23
C ARG A 4 27.79 16.10 2.21
N ILE A 5 26.80 16.15 3.09
CA ILE A 5 26.43 15.01 3.94
C ILE A 5 26.02 13.85 3.04
N LYS A 6 26.55 12.64 3.30
CA LYS A 6 26.33 11.44 2.48
C LYS A 6 24.91 10.86 2.63
N ALA A 7 24.36 10.88 3.85
CA ALA A 7 23.01 10.42 4.16
C ALA A 7 22.36 11.37 5.17
N ARG A 8 21.09 11.71 4.98
CA ARG A 8 20.34 12.66 5.83
C ARG A 8 19.42 11.95 6.84
N ASN A 9 19.85 10.78 7.31
CA ASN A 9 19.13 10.02 8.30
C ASN A 9 19.25 10.72 9.66
N PHE A 10 18.22 10.62 10.49
CA PHE A 10 18.22 11.17 11.85
C PHE A 10 17.46 10.23 12.80
N ALA A 11 17.76 10.36 14.09
CA ALA A 11 17.05 9.71 15.17
C ALA A 11 16.78 10.76 16.26
N ILE A 12 15.59 10.73 16.86
CA ILE A 12 15.21 11.60 17.97
C ILE A 12 14.88 10.68 19.13
N LEU A 13 15.63 10.82 20.22
CA LEU A 13 15.51 9.97 21.41
C LEU A 13 15.17 10.88 22.60
N ALA A 14 13.98 10.71 23.16
CA ALA A 14 13.55 11.42 24.35
C ALA A 14 12.45 10.63 25.08
N PRO A 15 12.36 10.70 26.42
CA PRO A 15 11.23 10.15 27.16
C PRO A 15 9.86 10.72 26.72
N THR A 16 8.79 10.01 27.03
CA THR A 16 7.42 10.47 26.79
C THR A 16 7.18 11.82 27.50
N GLY A 17 6.67 12.80 26.77
CA GLY A 17 6.39 14.15 27.30
C GLY A 17 7.52 15.17 27.10
N GLU A 18 8.72 14.75 26.71
CA GLU A 18 9.90 15.64 26.54
C GLU A 18 9.95 16.35 25.18
N GLY A 19 8.83 16.39 24.46
CA GLY A 19 8.73 17.14 23.21
C GLY A 19 9.29 16.46 21.95
N LYS A 20 9.49 15.13 21.96
CA LYS A 20 9.91 14.32 20.78
C LYS A 20 9.12 14.68 19.52
N SER A 21 7.79 14.54 19.57
CA SER A 21 6.91 14.77 18.43
C SER A 21 6.81 16.25 18.04
N PHE A 22 7.00 17.16 19.00
CA PHE A 22 7.05 18.61 18.72
C PHE A 22 8.28 18.95 17.86
N LEU A 23 9.46 18.48 18.27
CA LEU A 23 10.70 18.67 17.52
C LEU A 23 10.63 17.98 16.15
N ALA A 24 10.16 16.73 16.11
CA ALA A 24 10.01 15.96 14.88
C ALA A 24 9.08 16.67 13.89
N SER A 25 7.90 17.12 14.34
CA SER A 25 6.95 17.87 13.51
C SER A 25 7.56 19.14 12.94
N ASN A 26 8.34 19.89 13.74
CA ASN A 26 9.02 21.09 13.26
C ASN A 26 10.09 20.80 12.19
N ILE A 27 10.83 19.71 12.33
CA ILE A 27 11.81 19.26 11.32
C ILE A 27 11.10 18.83 10.04
N LEU A 28 10.08 17.96 10.18
CA LEU A 28 9.29 17.45 9.05
C LEU A 28 8.61 18.57 8.28
N ARG A 29 8.03 19.55 8.98
CA ARG A 29 7.41 20.72 8.36
C ARG A 29 8.37 21.46 7.43
N GLN A 30 9.59 21.74 7.89
CA GLN A 30 10.60 22.43 7.06
C GLN A 30 10.96 21.63 5.81
N TYR A 31 11.09 20.31 5.93
CA TYR A 31 11.31 19.44 4.79
C TYR A 31 10.13 19.45 3.82
N PHE A 32 8.91 19.31 4.34
CA PHE A 32 7.69 19.31 3.54
C PHE A 32 7.52 20.61 2.76
N GLU A 33 7.65 21.77 3.42
CA GLU A 33 7.56 23.08 2.78
C GLU A 33 8.70 23.32 1.77
N SER A 34 9.83 22.62 1.92
CA SER A 34 10.94 22.63 0.95
C SER A 34 10.76 21.67 -0.24
N GLY A 35 9.58 21.08 -0.42
CA GLY A 35 9.30 20.18 -1.55
C GLY A 35 9.63 18.71 -1.28
N VAL A 36 10.00 18.33 -0.06
CA VAL A 36 10.29 16.92 0.28
C VAL A 36 8.98 16.18 0.56
N ARG A 37 8.86 14.98 0.02
CA ARG A 37 7.76 14.06 0.28
C ARG A 37 7.93 13.39 1.64
N LEU A 38 6.85 13.25 2.38
CA LEU A 38 6.85 12.64 3.71
C LEU A 38 5.93 11.42 3.73
N VAL A 39 6.46 10.32 4.25
CA VAL A 39 5.67 9.17 4.71
C VAL A 39 5.95 9.03 6.20
N ILE A 40 4.91 9.10 7.02
CA ILE A 40 4.99 9.03 8.47
C ILE A 40 4.21 7.80 8.92
N ILE A 41 4.81 6.99 9.77
CA ILE A 41 4.20 5.82 10.40
C ILE A 41 4.18 6.12 11.89
N ASP A 42 2.97 6.32 12.43
CA ASP A 42 2.72 6.93 13.74
C ASP A 42 1.89 5.99 14.60
N LEU A 43 2.42 5.60 15.76
CA LEU A 43 1.72 4.83 16.78
C LEU A 43 1.08 5.70 17.88
N GLY A 44 1.28 7.03 17.86
CA GLY A 44 0.82 7.95 18.92
C GLY A 44 -0.13 9.06 18.45
N GLY A 45 -0.57 9.05 17.19
CA GLY A 45 -1.51 10.01 16.60
C GLY A 45 -1.05 11.48 16.57
N SER A 46 0.25 11.70 16.79
CA SER A 46 0.86 13.03 16.91
C SER A 46 0.87 13.82 15.60
N TYR A 47 0.95 13.14 14.45
CA TYR A 47 1.14 13.81 13.15
C TYR A 47 -0.17 14.08 12.39
N THR A 48 -1.31 13.60 12.87
CA THR A 48 -2.64 13.88 12.28
C THR A 48 -2.92 15.38 12.24
N LYS A 49 -2.59 16.12 13.32
CA LYS A 49 -2.75 17.58 13.35
C LYS A 49 -1.81 18.28 12.37
N PHE A 50 -0.57 17.81 12.26
CA PHE A 50 0.41 18.32 11.30
C PHE A 50 -0.07 18.14 9.85
N ALA A 51 -0.58 16.95 9.51
CA ALA A 51 -1.08 16.66 8.17
C ALA A 51 -2.28 17.54 7.78
N LYS A 52 -3.22 17.76 8.70
CA LYS A 52 -4.41 18.60 8.49
C LYS A 52 -4.09 20.06 8.15
N LEU A 53 -2.86 20.54 8.41
CA LEU A 53 -2.41 21.87 7.97
C LEU A 53 -2.29 21.98 6.43
N TYR A 54 -2.24 20.84 5.73
CA TYR A 54 -2.06 20.77 4.28
C TYR A 54 -3.20 19.99 3.60
N PRO A 55 -4.46 20.48 3.63
CA PRO A 55 -5.64 19.73 3.23
C PRO A 55 -5.63 19.20 1.78
N LYS A 56 -4.87 19.85 0.89
CA LYS A 56 -4.75 19.45 -0.52
C LYS A 56 -3.68 18.38 -0.75
N ASP A 57 -2.66 18.34 0.10
CA ASP A 57 -1.42 17.57 -0.13
C ASP A 57 -1.23 16.40 0.83
N HIS A 58 -2.17 16.18 1.76
CA HIS A 58 -2.09 15.09 2.72
C HIS A 58 -3.13 13.99 2.50
N THR A 59 -2.83 12.81 3.04
CA THR A 59 -3.78 11.74 3.32
C THR A 59 -3.41 11.11 4.66
N ILE A 60 -4.41 10.82 5.48
CA ILE A 60 -4.24 10.09 6.75
C ILE A 60 -4.94 8.74 6.57
N LEU A 61 -4.19 7.68 6.85
CA LEU A 61 -4.60 6.30 6.71
C LEU A 61 -4.64 5.73 8.13
N ARG A 62 -5.86 5.69 8.66
CA ARG A 62 -6.15 5.23 10.01
C ARG A 62 -7.08 4.02 9.88
N TYR A 63 -6.78 2.97 10.63
CA TYR A 63 -7.75 1.92 10.85
C TYR A 63 -8.83 2.44 11.80
N GLU A 64 -10.08 2.35 11.39
CA GLU A 64 -11.23 2.48 12.29
C GLU A 64 -12.09 1.24 12.08
N SER A 65 -12.52 0.59 13.17
CA SER A 65 -13.29 -0.66 13.07
C SER A 65 -14.51 -0.50 12.16
N GLY A 66 -14.58 -1.34 11.12
CA GLY A 66 -15.67 -1.33 10.13
C GLY A 66 -15.61 -0.21 9.09
N LYS A 67 -14.51 0.57 9.02
CA LYS A 67 -14.30 1.57 7.96
C LYS A 67 -13.19 1.15 7.01
N ASN A 68 -13.33 1.55 5.75
CA ASN A 68 -12.28 1.34 4.78
C ASN A 68 -11.07 2.23 5.01
N LEU A 69 -9.90 1.71 4.61
CA LEU A 69 -8.62 2.44 4.73
C LEU A 69 -8.52 3.60 3.73
N GLY A 70 -9.43 3.72 2.77
CA GLY A 70 -9.34 4.72 1.71
C GLY A 70 -8.24 4.42 0.67
N ILE A 71 -7.78 3.16 0.58
CA ILE A 71 -6.70 2.75 -0.33
C ILE A 71 -7.17 1.64 -1.25
N ASN A 72 -7.01 1.87 -2.55
CA ASN A 72 -7.19 0.83 -3.55
C ASN A 72 -5.89 0.59 -4.34
N PRO A 73 -5.13 -0.49 -4.04
CA PRO A 73 -3.90 -0.82 -4.76
C PRO A 73 -4.10 -1.13 -6.25
N PHE A 74 -5.32 -1.55 -6.61
CA PHE A 74 -5.72 -1.95 -7.95
C PHE A 74 -6.18 -0.78 -8.83
N TYR A 75 -6.45 0.40 -8.23
CA TYR A 75 -6.97 1.56 -8.93
C TYR A 75 -6.01 2.10 -10.00
N VAL A 76 -6.39 2.03 -11.28
CA VAL A 76 -5.68 2.67 -12.40
C VAL A 76 -6.56 3.78 -12.98
N SER A 77 -5.96 4.94 -13.28
CA SER A 77 -6.70 6.07 -13.87
C SER A 77 -6.78 5.99 -15.40
N SER A 78 -5.82 5.31 -16.04
CA SER A 78 -5.82 5.07 -17.48
C SER A 78 -5.11 3.76 -17.83
N PRO A 79 -5.36 3.14 -19.00
CA PRO A 79 -4.61 1.98 -19.46
C PRO A 79 -3.09 2.21 -19.55
N ALA A 80 -2.66 3.46 -19.75
CA ALA A 80 -1.24 3.82 -19.78
C ALA A 80 -0.55 3.67 -18.40
N ASP A 81 -1.33 3.67 -17.31
CA ASP A 81 -0.80 3.42 -15.96
C ASP A 81 -0.42 1.95 -15.74
N LEU A 82 -0.88 1.03 -16.60
CA LEU A 82 -0.62 -0.40 -16.47
C LEU A 82 0.76 -0.79 -17.01
N THR A 83 1.79 -0.25 -16.38
CA THR A 83 3.19 -0.55 -16.72
C THR A 83 3.62 -1.93 -16.19
N ALA A 84 4.69 -2.49 -16.77
CA ALA A 84 5.28 -3.74 -16.27
C ALA A 84 5.70 -3.63 -14.80
N GLU A 85 6.20 -2.46 -14.41
CA GLU A 85 6.59 -2.13 -13.04
C GLU A 85 5.37 -2.12 -12.09
N ARG A 86 4.23 -1.59 -12.53
CA ARG A 86 2.99 -1.63 -11.74
C ARG A 86 2.47 -3.05 -11.51
N LEU A 87 2.53 -3.89 -12.55
CA LEU A 87 2.17 -5.30 -12.43
C LEU A 87 3.11 -6.05 -11.49
N GLU A 88 4.41 -5.71 -11.47
CA GLU A 88 5.36 -6.28 -10.51
C GLU A 88 4.96 -5.94 -9.07
N ASP A 89 4.76 -4.66 -8.75
CA ASP A 89 4.34 -4.24 -7.41
C ASP A 89 3.07 -4.89 -6.93
N LEU A 90 2.06 -4.92 -7.81
CA LEU A 90 0.77 -5.46 -7.45
C LEU A 90 0.86 -6.98 -7.24
N SER A 91 1.75 -7.65 -7.99
CA SER A 91 2.07 -9.06 -7.72
C SER A 91 2.79 -9.24 -6.39
N GLU A 92 3.79 -8.42 -6.05
CA GLU A 92 4.49 -8.45 -4.75
C GLU A 92 3.51 -8.23 -3.60
N PHE A 93 2.66 -7.21 -3.71
CA PHE A 93 1.61 -6.92 -2.75
C PHE A 93 0.64 -8.10 -2.56
N LEU A 94 0.19 -8.71 -3.66
CA LEU A 94 -0.65 -9.92 -3.58
C LEU A 94 0.07 -11.05 -2.85
N PHE A 95 1.32 -11.35 -3.21
CA PHE A 95 2.09 -12.38 -2.50
C PHE A 95 2.24 -12.06 -1.03
N GLU A 96 2.45 -10.80 -0.65
CA GLU A 96 2.50 -10.43 0.75
C GLU A 96 1.16 -10.68 1.46
N LEU A 97 0.02 -10.43 0.81
CA LEU A 97 -1.28 -10.72 1.37
C LEU A 97 -1.57 -12.22 1.49
N PHE A 98 -1.34 -13.01 0.43
CA PHE A 98 -1.79 -14.42 0.40
C PHE A 98 -0.70 -15.46 0.73
N ALA A 99 0.58 -15.12 0.59
CA ALA A 99 1.68 -16.06 0.83
C ALA A 99 2.30 -15.80 2.21
N SER A 100 1.96 -16.66 3.16
CA SER A 100 2.64 -16.74 4.45
C SER A 100 4.04 -17.34 4.25
N ASP A 101 5.08 -16.52 4.44
CA ASP A 101 6.50 -16.88 4.60
C ASP A 101 7.19 -17.74 3.51
N LEU A 102 6.49 -18.14 2.45
CA LEU A 102 7.03 -18.93 1.35
C LEU A 102 7.77 -18.04 0.35
N LYS A 103 8.99 -18.45 -0.03
CA LYS A 103 9.72 -17.80 -1.11
C LYS A 103 8.96 -17.94 -2.42
N VAL A 104 8.45 -16.82 -2.92
CA VAL A 104 7.83 -16.72 -4.24
C VAL A 104 8.87 -17.04 -5.32
N THR A 105 8.55 -18.02 -6.16
CA THR A 105 9.37 -18.36 -7.32
C THR A 105 9.13 -17.39 -8.47
N LYS A 106 10.08 -17.29 -9.42
CA LYS A 106 9.88 -16.46 -10.62
C LYS A 106 8.68 -16.93 -11.45
N ALA A 107 8.43 -18.24 -11.49
CA ALA A 107 7.29 -18.81 -12.20
C ALA A 107 5.94 -18.38 -11.60
N GLN A 108 5.81 -18.39 -10.27
CA GLN A 108 4.64 -17.86 -9.57
C GLN A 108 4.44 -16.37 -9.85
N SER A 109 5.51 -15.56 -9.74
CA SER A 109 5.47 -14.12 -10.07
C SER A 109 4.98 -13.87 -11.50
N VAL A 110 5.49 -14.61 -12.48
CA VAL A 110 5.03 -14.53 -13.87
C VAL A 110 3.55 -14.89 -14.00
N SER A 111 3.09 -15.91 -13.28
CA SER A 111 1.70 -16.38 -13.32
C SER A 111 0.74 -15.32 -12.79
N VAL A 112 1.02 -14.73 -11.63
CA VAL A 112 0.20 -13.64 -11.06
C VAL A 112 0.18 -12.42 -11.99
N LYS A 113 1.31 -12.03 -12.58
CA LYS A 113 1.35 -10.91 -13.53
C LYS A 113 0.57 -11.17 -14.81
N LYS A 114 0.55 -12.41 -15.32
CA LYS A 114 -0.31 -12.79 -16.45
C LYS A 114 -1.79 -12.62 -16.09
N ILE A 115 -2.20 -13.13 -14.93
CA ILE A 115 -3.59 -13.04 -14.45
C ILE A 115 -3.99 -11.58 -14.21
N LEU A 116 -3.13 -10.78 -13.58
CA LEU A 116 -3.35 -9.34 -13.39
C LEU A 116 -3.53 -8.62 -14.72
N ARG A 117 -2.62 -8.84 -15.68
CA ARG A 117 -2.72 -8.22 -17.00
C ARG A 117 -4.02 -8.60 -17.70
N ASP A 118 -4.38 -9.87 -17.66
CA ASP A 118 -5.60 -10.40 -18.26
C ASP A 118 -6.87 -9.79 -17.62
N TYR A 119 -6.88 -9.69 -16.29
CA TYR A 119 -7.92 -9.00 -15.53
C TYR A 119 -8.11 -7.54 -15.97
N TYR A 120 -7.02 -6.75 -16.07
CA TYR A 120 -7.10 -5.36 -16.50
C TYR A 120 -7.50 -5.18 -17.97
N LEU A 121 -7.42 -6.23 -18.80
CA LEU A 121 -7.86 -6.18 -20.20
C LEU A 121 -9.35 -6.50 -20.36
N HIS A 122 -9.95 -7.23 -19.41
CA HIS A 122 -11.31 -7.77 -19.54
C HIS A 122 -12.31 -7.22 -18.51
N VAL A 123 -11.86 -6.44 -17.52
CA VAL A 123 -12.74 -5.82 -16.52
C VAL A 123 -12.84 -4.32 -16.75
N ASP A 124 -14.06 -3.79 -16.74
CA ASP A 124 -14.31 -2.37 -17.00
C ASP A 124 -14.13 -1.52 -15.74
N GLY A 125 -13.01 -0.82 -15.63
CA GLY A 125 -12.80 0.43 -14.86
C GLY A 125 -12.90 0.39 -13.32
N SER A 126 -13.74 -0.47 -12.75
CA SER A 126 -13.99 -0.61 -11.33
C SER A 126 -12.99 -1.58 -10.69
N TYR A 127 -11.70 -1.29 -10.86
CA TYR A 127 -10.64 -2.20 -10.42
C TYR A 127 -10.43 -2.15 -8.92
N SER A 128 -10.70 -3.25 -8.22
CA SER A 128 -10.44 -3.43 -6.79
C SER A 128 -9.87 -4.83 -6.53
N LEU A 129 -9.50 -5.10 -5.28
CA LEU A 129 -9.15 -6.45 -4.87
C LEU A 129 -10.34 -7.41 -5.03
N GLU A 130 -11.54 -6.93 -4.71
CA GLU A 130 -12.77 -7.71 -4.83
C GLU A 130 -13.12 -8.04 -6.29
N SER A 131 -13.03 -7.09 -7.21
CA SER A 131 -13.28 -7.40 -8.62
C SER A 131 -12.21 -8.32 -9.20
N PHE A 132 -10.96 -8.23 -8.75
CA PHE A 132 -9.90 -9.17 -9.12
C PHE A 132 -10.20 -10.59 -8.60
N TYR A 133 -10.65 -10.70 -7.35
CA TYR A 133 -11.11 -11.95 -6.76
C TYR A 133 -12.24 -12.59 -7.59
N ARG A 134 -13.31 -11.82 -7.83
CA ARG A 134 -14.49 -12.28 -8.59
C ARG A 134 -14.14 -12.65 -10.03
N TYR A 135 -13.16 -11.97 -10.62
CA TYR A 135 -12.64 -12.31 -11.95
C TYR A 135 -12.03 -13.72 -11.94
N ILE A 136 -11.11 -14.01 -11.01
CA ILE A 136 -10.49 -15.33 -10.90
C ILE A 136 -11.55 -16.40 -10.60
N GLU A 137 -12.48 -16.13 -9.69
CA GLU A 137 -13.56 -17.05 -9.33
C GLU A 137 -14.44 -17.40 -10.54
N ARG A 138 -14.86 -16.40 -11.33
CA ARG A 138 -15.68 -16.59 -12.52
C ARG A 138 -14.98 -17.41 -13.60
N HIS A 139 -13.68 -17.19 -13.78
CA HIS A 139 -12.88 -17.83 -14.83
C HIS A 139 -12.15 -19.10 -14.36
N ARG A 140 -12.40 -19.58 -13.14
CA ARG A 140 -11.65 -20.65 -12.46
C ARG A 140 -11.38 -21.93 -13.28
N VAL A 141 -12.27 -22.27 -14.21
CA VAL A 141 -12.17 -23.50 -15.01
C VAL A 141 -11.10 -23.38 -16.11
N ASP A 142 -11.06 -22.26 -16.82
CA ASP A 142 -10.25 -22.11 -18.04
C ASP A 142 -9.09 -21.10 -17.88
N LEU A 143 -9.07 -20.29 -16.82
CA LEU A 143 -8.10 -19.19 -16.61
C LEU A 143 -6.64 -19.62 -16.81
N LEU A 144 -6.21 -20.71 -16.15
CA LEU A 144 -4.82 -21.16 -16.25
C LEU A 144 -4.47 -21.68 -17.64
N LYS A 145 -5.42 -22.36 -18.29
CA LYS A 145 -5.25 -22.92 -19.63
C LYS A 145 -5.12 -21.80 -20.66
N ASP A 146 -6.03 -20.83 -20.62
CA ASP A 146 -6.06 -19.69 -21.55
C ASP A 146 -4.79 -18.85 -21.43
N LEU A 147 -4.30 -18.66 -20.20
CA LEU A 147 -3.08 -17.91 -19.92
C LEU A 147 -1.78 -18.73 -20.04
N LYS A 148 -1.89 -20.02 -20.37
CA LYS A 148 -0.76 -20.95 -20.47
C LYS A 148 0.07 -20.94 -19.18
N ILE A 149 -0.61 -21.11 -18.05
CA ILE A 149 -0.04 -21.21 -16.70
C ILE A 149 -0.14 -22.67 -16.26
N HIS A 150 0.97 -23.25 -15.83
CA HIS A 150 0.94 -24.60 -15.26
C HIS A 150 0.28 -24.55 -13.87
N PRO A 151 -0.58 -25.53 -13.51
CA PRO A 151 -1.25 -25.56 -12.20
C PRO A 151 -0.31 -25.45 -10.99
N ASP A 152 0.90 -26.01 -11.08
CA ASP A 152 1.93 -25.90 -10.03
C ASP A 152 2.42 -24.46 -9.77
N TYR A 153 2.18 -23.52 -10.69
CA TYR A 153 2.64 -22.14 -10.55
C TYR A 153 1.57 -21.22 -9.96
N PHE A 154 0.31 -21.63 -9.93
CA PHE A 154 -0.76 -20.87 -9.30
C PHE A 154 -1.94 -21.78 -8.93
N ASN A 155 -2.19 -21.93 -7.62
CA ASN A 155 -3.34 -22.67 -7.12
C ASN A 155 -4.52 -21.70 -6.91
N ILE A 156 -5.52 -21.78 -7.79
CA ILE A 156 -6.71 -20.93 -7.76
C ILE A 156 -7.49 -21.13 -6.45
N ASP A 157 -7.73 -22.37 -6.05
CA ASP A 157 -8.56 -22.66 -4.86
C ASP A 157 -7.92 -22.11 -3.59
N ASN A 158 -6.60 -22.29 -3.45
CA ASN A 158 -5.86 -21.73 -2.32
C ASN A 158 -5.86 -20.20 -2.32
N PHE A 159 -5.68 -19.58 -3.49
CA PHE A 159 -5.76 -18.12 -3.61
C PHE A 159 -7.15 -17.60 -3.22
N LEU A 160 -8.23 -18.19 -3.77
CA LEU A 160 -9.60 -17.78 -3.45
C LEU A 160 -9.96 -18.04 -1.98
N HIS A 161 -9.43 -19.09 -1.37
CA HIS A 161 -9.67 -19.37 0.04
C HIS A 161 -9.03 -18.29 0.92
N ILE A 162 -7.74 -18.01 0.75
CA ILE A 162 -7.04 -17.01 1.57
C ILE A 162 -7.58 -15.60 1.31
N MET A 163 -7.79 -15.25 0.05
CA MET A 163 -8.25 -13.91 -0.31
C MET A 163 -9.70 -13.63 0.09
N SER A 164 -10.49 -14.65 0.41
CA SER A 164 -11.86 -14.49 0.92
C SER A 164 -11.93 -13.75 2.26
N GLU A 165 -10.83 -13.67 3.02
CA GLU A 165 -10.78 -12.85 4.24
C GLU A 165 -10.89 -11.34 3.93
N TYR A 166 -10.49 -10.93 2.73
CA TYR A 166 -10.33 -9.52 2.34
C TYR A 166 -11.40 -9.01 1.36
N VAL A 167 -12.43 -9.81 1.05
CA VAL A 167 -13.47 -9.46 0.08
C VAL A 167 -14.85 -9.90 0.57
N GLY A 168 -15.92 -9.25 0.09
CA GLY A 168 -17.29 -9.62 0.46
C GLY A 168 -17.53 -9.60 1.97
N GLU A 169 -18.00 -10.72 2.51
CA GLU A 169 -18.26 -10.91 3.94
C GLU A 169 -17.02 -11.35 4.74
N GLY A 170 -15.83 -11.26 4.14
CA GLY A 170 -14.56 -11.56 4.80
C GLY A 170 -14.30 -10.69 6.03
N ILE A 171 -13.66 -11.27 7.05
CA ILE A 171 -13.40 -10.61 8.33
C ILE A 171 -12.52 -9.35 8.25
N TYR A 172 -11.79 -9.18 7.15
CA TYR A 172 -10.93 -8.02 6.84
C TYR A 172 -11.34 -7.33 5.54
N SER A 173 -12.54 -7.59 5.00
CA SER A 173 -12.98 -7.04 3.72
C SER A 173 -13.01 -5.51 3.72
N PHE A 174 -13.42 -4.93 4.83
CA PHE A 174 -13.46 -3.49 5.03
C PHE A 174 -12.11 -2.81 4.74
N LEU A 175 -10.94 -3.46 4.94
CA LEU A 175 -9.64 -2.84 4.67
C LEU A 175 -9.47 -2.39 3.21
N PHE A 176 -10.13 -3.07 2.28
CA PHE A 176 -9.99 -2.88 0.83
C PHE A 176 -11.27 -2.43 0.13
N GLU A 177 -12.34 -2.20 0.88
CA GLU A 177 -13.59 -1.69 0.32
C GLU A 177 -13.36 -0.34 -0.37
N VAL A 178 -13.93 -0.20 -1.57
CA VAL A 178 -13.82 1.02 -2.37
C VAL A 178 -14.93 1.98 -1.98
N GLY A 179 -14.60 3.07 -1.30
CA GLY A 179 -15.53 4.16 -0.96
C GLY A 179 -15.63 5.25 -2.05
N GLU A 180 -16.66 6.10 -1.96
CA GLU A 180 -16.98 7.15 -2.95
C GLU A 180 -15.85 8.16 -3.19
N ASP A 181 -14.95 8.37 -2.22
CA ASP A 181 -13.84 9.34 -2.29
C ASP A 181 -12.52 8.77 -2.85
N GLN A 182 -12.47 7.51 -3.29
CA GLN A 182 -11.23 6.83 -3.70
C GLN A 182 -10.80 7.13 -5.15
N THR A 183 -10.97 8.37 -5.61
CA THR A 183 -10.59 8.81 -6.97
C THR A 183 -9.14 9.28 -7.09
N TYR A 184 -8.34 9.19 -6.02
CA TYR A 184 -6.95 9.65 -6.01
C TYR A 184 -6.00 8.50 -5.70
N LYS A 185 -4.82 8.54 -6.33
CA LYS A 185 -3.76 7.59 -6.00
C LYS A 185 -3.04 8.11 -4.75
N ILE A 186 -2.62 7.23 -3.85
CA ILE A 186 -1.77 7.63 -2.70
C ILE A 186 -0.54 8.42 -3.18
N GLU A 187 -0.03 8.06 -4.35
CA GLU A 187 1.09 8.71 -5.03
C GLU A 187 0.85 10.17 -5.42
N ASP A 188 -0.39 10.67 -5.37
CA ASP A 188 -0.72 12.08 -5.60
C ASP A 188 -0.48 12.95 -4.35
N LYS A 189 -0.41 12.33 -3.15
CA LYS A 189 -0.30 13.06 -1.88
C LYS A 189 1.13 13.09 -1.35
N ARG A 190 1.67 14.29 -1.17
CA ARG A 190 3.07 14.47 -0.72
C ARG A 190 3.27 14.20 0.77
N LEU A 191 2.22 14.21 1.57
CA LEU A 191 2.25 13.90 3.00
C LEU A 191 1.30 12.74 3.29
N ILE A 192 1.87 11.58 3.58
CA ILE A 192 1.11 10.37 3.88
C ILE A 192 1.37 10.02 5.34
N VAL A 193 0.32 9.94 6.15
CA VAL A 193 0.40 9.53 7.55
C VAL A 193 -0.34 8.22 7.70
N PHE A 194 0.35 7.19 8.18
CA PHE A 194 -0.23 5.92 8.60
C PHE A 194 -0.34 5.91 10.12
N GLU A 195 -1.56 5.92 10.63
CA GLU A 195 -1.84 5.90 12.07
C GLU A 195 -2.18 4.47 12.49
N LEU A 196 -1.31 3.90 13.32
CA LEU A 196 -1.31 2.48 13.66
C LEU A 196 -1.74 2.19 15.11
N ASP A 197 -2.07 3.22 15.89
CA ASP A 197 -2.43 3.07 17.32
C ASP A 197 -3.58 2.06 17.52
N GLU A 198 -4.65 2.20 16.73
CA GLU A 198 -5.85 1.34 16.84
C GLU A 198 -5.62 -0.12 16.44
N VAL A 199 -4.52 -0.43 15.73
CA VAL A 199 -4.21 -1.79 15.26
C VAL A 199 -3.02 -2.41 15.98
N ARG A 200 -2.40 -1.69 16.91
CA ARG A 200 -1.18 -2.14 17.61
C ARG A 200 -1.34 -3.52 18.26
N ASP A 201 -2.52 -3.79 18.81
CA ASP A 201 -2.81 -5.06 19.50
C ASP A 201 -3.36 -6.15 18.56
N ASN A 202 -3.80 -5.79 17.35
CA ASN A 202 -4.26 -6.75 16.34
C ASN A 202 -3.12 -7.07 15.35
N LYS A 203 -2.36 -8.13 15.64
CA LYS A 203 -1.18 -8.53 14.85
C LYS A 203 -1.48 -8.75 13.37
N GLU A 204 -2.66 -9.27 13.04
CA GLU A 204 -3.02 -9.56 11.64
C GLU A 204 -3.26 -8.26 10.88
N ILE A 205 -4.07 -7.37 11.43
CA ILE A 205 -4.34 -6.07 10.81
C ILE A 205 -3.06 -5.23 10.74
N LEU A 206 -2.23 -5.24 11.80
CA LEU A 206 -0.93 -4.59 11.79
C LEU A 206 -0.03 -5.14 10.66
N SER A 207 0.00 -6.46 10.46
CA SER A 207 0.73 -7.10 9.36
C SER A 207 0.24 -6.62 7.99
N VAL A 208 -1.08 -6.61 7.77
CA VAL A 208 -1.68 -6.09 6.53
C VAL A 208 -1.36 -4.61 6.31
N MET A 209 -1.46 -3.79 7.36
CA MET A 209 -1.12 -2.37 7.32
C MET A 209 0.35 -2.14 6.96
N LEU A 210 1.27 -2.92 7.54
CA LEU A 210 2.70 -2.83 7.23
C LEU A 210 3.01 -3.21 5.76
N LYS A 211 2.31 -4.21 5.21
CA LYS A 211 2.40 -4.58 3.78
C LYS A 211 1.89 -3.44 2.88
N LEU A 212 0.79 -2.79 3.27
CA LEU A 212 0.26 -1.63 2.56
C LEU A 212 1.21 -0.42 2.62
N ILE A 213 1.77 -0.14 3.80
CA ILE A 213 2.78 0.90 4.02
C ILE A 213 3.99 0.66 3.12
N LYS A 214 4.50 -0.57 3.10
CA LYS A 214 5.64 -0.95 2.26
C LYS A 214 5.35 -0.70 0.79
N SER A 215 4.20 -1.16 0.30
CA SER A 215 3.75 -0.94 -1.08
C SER A 215 3.64 0.55 -1.42
N ALA A 216 3.06 1.35 -0.50
CA ALA A 216 2.96 2.80 -0.67
C ALA A 216 4.35 3.47 -0.70
N ILE A 217 5.28 3.10 0.18
CA ILE A 217 6.65 3.64 0.20
C ILE A 217 7.40 3.32 -1.08
N GLN A 218 7.32 2.07 -1.55
CA GLN A 218 7.92 1.63 -2.82
C GLN A 218 7.44 2.53 -3.97
N ARG A 219 6.14 2.77 -4.05
CA ARG A 219 5.53 3.59 -5.12
C ARG A 219 5.87 5.06 -5.01
N THR A 220 5.85 5.62 -3.80
CA THR A 220 5.90 7.07 -3.60
C THR A 220 7.29 7.66 -3.43
N ILE A 221 8.21 6.95 -2.77
CA ILE A 221 9.54 7.47 -2.44
C ILE A 221 10.64 6.83 -3.30
N TRP A 222 10.59 5.52 -3.52
CA TRP A 222 11.70 4.83 -4.17
C TRP A 222 11.68 4.90 -5.71
N ARG A 223 10.52 5.14 -6.31
CA ARG A 223 10.39 5.29 -7.77
C ARG A 223 10.80 6.66 -8.28
N ASN A 224 10.34 7.72 -7.63
CA ASN A 224 10.66 9.08 -8.07
C ASN A 224 12.02 9.52 -7.53
N ARG A 225 13.11 9.00 -8.11
CA ARG A 225 14.49 9.36 -7.71
C ARG A 225 14.82 10.85 -7.87
N ALA A 226 14.02 11.59 -8.62
CA ALA A 226 14.16 13.05 -8.76
C ALA A 226 13.56 13.80 -7.55
N GLU A 227 12.57 13.22 -6.89
CA GLU A 227 11.97 13.74 -5.67
C GLU A 227 12.70 13.23 -4.43
N LYS A 228 12.83 14.11 -3.44
CA LYS A 228 13.38 13.74 -2.13
C LYS A 228 12.24 13.22 -1.27
N GLY A 229 12.44 12.08 -0.62
CA GLY A 229 11.51 11.53 0.36
C GLY A 229 12.14 11.38 1.74
N ILE A 230 11.33 11.48 2.78
CA ILE A 230 11.64 11.08 4.16
C ILE A 230 10.58 10.09 4.60
N ILE A 231 11.05 9.01 5.23
CA ILE A 231 10.21 8.05 5.95
C ILE A 231 10.51 8.27 7.43
N LEU A 232 9.48 8.54 8.23
CA LEU A 232 9.58 8.62 9.68
C LEU A 232 8.79 7.48 10.30
N PHE A 233 9.41 6.78 11.24
CA PHE A 233 8.76 5.85 12.16
C PHE A 233 8.72 6.52 13.53
N ASP A 234 7.52 6.65 14.11
CA ASP A 234 7.33 7.16 15.47
C ASP A 234 6.51 6.17 16.31
N GLU A 235 7.02 5.89 17.50
CA GLU A 235 6.39 5.10 18.57
C GLU A 235 5.48 5.95 19.44
#